data_AF-A0A4R0RV80-F1
#
_entry.id   AF-A0A4R0RV80-F1
#
_cell.length_a   1.000
_cell.length_b   1.000
_cell.length_c   1.000
_cell.angle_alpha   90.00
_cell.angle_beta   90.00
_cell.angle_gamma   90.00
#
_symmetry.space_group_name_H-M   'P 1'
#
loop_
_entity.id
_entity.type
_entity.pdbx_description
1 polymer ?
#
loop_
_entity_poly.entity_id
_entity_poly.type
_entity_poly.pdbx_seq_one_letter_code
_entity_poly.pdbx_strand_id
1 'polypeptide(L)'
;MASMQPQQQIYSPQGGSMSPPPPQHSFSTPQRPPSSIQQYTPPNTSSPAHGIQSYAFTTGTPSHASGDGMFDMSSMGHHTTHGGGHNQAMIGGPDLYIQPTPSHPRQPSPLALSIFVDTVASSFNLDTESRQMLHGFSELGQGLSGPDISMRVFALAASLSLIQEQRKTQLAYDDLNNTFADMRVQMDLHFKCNEEQKENIRLRAGEMLLEPDRVTFMKLFLDLKDDIWEHRASMSMAHVIGNPAREKSLLNTMRSVCSSVRNGFREIVRDSVIGTGVTCLNTCLMSLVKRFHREGVAAISARSVLGRSEDAKKKVVLFRRFALDHPALLNRADPEEENSDPEPQAAASEANSATSEQPKKRKRNGTVGNAAKGEDFWSQLELWFIALQEKHGDSFSSPGWQTYITECLKRDEEQFPPL
;
A
#
# COMPACT_ATOMS: atom_id res chain seq x y z
N MET A 1 -53.77 73.45 26.00
CA MET A 1 -53.81 73.77 24.55
C MET A 1 -52.43 74.22 24.11
N ALA A 2 -51.68 73.34 23.45
CA ALA A 2 -50.61 73.68 22.50
C ALA A 2 -50.15 72.37 21.87
N SER A 3 -50.61 72.13 20.64
CA SER A 3 -50.34 70.97 19.80
C SER A 3 -48.98 71.13 19.12
N MET A 4 -48.05 70.20 19.34
CA MET A 4 -46.81 70.10 18.55
C MET A 4 -47.00 69.09 17.42
N GLN A 5 -46.96 69.57 16.17
CA GLN A 5 -46.79 68.76 14.98
C GLN A 5 -45.29 68.52 14.71
N PRO A 6 -44.89 67.35 14.20
CA PRO A 6 -43.53 67.13 13.71
C PRO A 6 -43.39 67.51 12.23
N GLN A 7 -42.39 68.34 11.92
CA GLN A 7 -41.91 68.62 10.56
C GLN A 7 -41.20 67.38 10.00
N GLN A 8 -41.63 66.93 8.82
CA GLN A 8 -40.89 65.98 8.00
C GLN A 8 -39.84 66.74 7.17
N GLN A 9 -38.56 66.42 7.36
CA GLN A 9 -37.47 66.82 6.47
C GLN A 9 -37.25 65.76 5.41
N ILE A 10 -37.36 66.20 4.15
CA ILE A 10 -37.10 65.43 2.93
C ILE A 10 -35.58 65.43 2.70
N TYR A 11 -34.95 64.25 2.75
CA TYR A 11 -33.56 64.05 2.33
C TYR A 11 -33.53 63.60 0.87
N SER A 12 -32.89 64.39 0.01
CA SER A 12 -32.51 64.02 -1.36
C SER A 12 -31.18 63.26 -1.37
N PRO A 13 -30.98 62.23 -2.21
CA PRO A 13 -29.72 61.49 -2.27
C PRO A 13 -28.72 62.21 -3.19
N GLN A 14 -27.57 62.61 -2.64
CA GLN A 14 -26.40 63.03 -3.43
C GLN A 14 -25.61 61.82 -3.93
N GLY A 15 -25.09 61.98 -5.16
CA GLY A 15 -24.47 60.94 -5.97
C GLY A 15 -23.22 60.30 -5.36
N GLY A 16 -23.17 58.98 -5.49
CA GLY A 16 -21.99 58.16 -5.25
C GLY A 16 -20.97 58.33 -6.38
N SER A 17 -19.82 58.86 -6.01
CA SER A 17 -18.55 58.83 -6.75
C SER A 17 -18.20 57.40 -7.16
N MET A 18 -18.03 57.15 -8.46
CA MET A 18 -17.49 55.89 -8.99
C MET A 18 -15.98 55.84 -8.72
N SER A 19 -15.56 54.94 -7.84
CA SER A 19 -14.17 54.52 -7.73
C SER A 19 -13.72 53.77 -9.00
N PRO A 20 -12.50 53.99 -9.50
CA PRO A 20 -11.96 53.24 -10.62
C PRO A 20 -11.72 51.77 -10.25
N PRO A 21 -11.86 50.84 -11.20
CA PRO A 21 -11.64 49.42 -10.96
C PRO A 21 -10.15 49.13 -10.68
N PRO A 22 -9.84 48.14 -9.82
CA PRO A 22 -8.47 47.71 -9.58
C PRO A 22 -7.86 47.06 -10.83
N PRO A 23 -6.52 47.13 -11.00
CA PRO A 23 -5.82 46.55 -12.13
C PRO A 23 -6.00 45.03 -12.15
N GLN A 24 -6.50 44.51 -13.26
CA GLN A 24 -6.55 43.08 -13.52
C GLN A 24 -5.13 42.57 -13.75
N HIS A 25 -4.52 41.98 -12.72
CA HIS A 25 -3.36 41.12 -12.89
C HIS A 25 -3.81 39.82 -13.55
N SER A 26 -3.55 39.71 -14.84
CA SER A 26 -3.61 38.45 -15.60
C SER A 26 -2.56 37.49 -15.04
N PHE A 27 -2.99 36.61 -14.14
CA PHE A 27 -2.23 35.42 -13.79
C PHE A 27 -2.26 34.45 -14.97
N SER A 28 -1.14 34.37 -15.69
CA SER A 28 -0.87 33.27 -16.61
C SER A 28 -0.83 31.97 -15.80
N THR A 29 -1.89 31.18 -15.90
CA THR A 29 -1.91 29.78 -15.47
C THR A 29 -0.78 29.03 -16.18
N PRO A 30 0.11 28.30 -15.47
CA PRO A 30 1.05 27.41 -16.13
C PRO A 30 0.26 26.32 -16.86
N GLN A 31 0.34 26.30 -18.20
CA GLN A 31 -0.12 25.17 -19.00
C GLN A 31 0.61 23.92 -18.52
N ARG A 32 -0.13 23.04 -17.85
CA ARG A 32 0.28 21.67 -17.56
C ARG A 32 0.43 20.95 -18.90
N PRO A 33 1.54 20.24 -19.18
CA PRO A 33 1.64 19.45 -20.41
C PRO A 33 0.51 18.40 -20.44
N PRO A 34 -0.05 18.11 -21.62
CA PRO A 34 -1.08 17.10 -21.76
C PRO A 34 -0.53 15.77 -21.26
N SER A 35 -1.11 15.26 -20.17
CA SER A 35 -0.86 13.91 -19.73
C SER A 35 -1.49 12.98 -20.76
N SER A 36 -0.66 12.35 -21.58
CA SER A 36 -1.04 11.27 -22.46
C SER A 36 -1.55 10.12 -21.59
N ILE A 37 -2.85 10.10 -21.34
CA ILE A 37 -3.54 8.91 -20.85
C ILE A 37 -3.46 7.92 -22.01
N GLN A 38 -2.46 7.03 -21.98
CA GLN A 38 -2.58 5.78 -22.71
C GLN A 38 -3.73 5.01 -22.06
N GLN A 39 -4.89 5.08 -22.71
CA GLN A 39 -5.96 4.11 -22.49
C GLN A 39 -5.39 2.75 -22.84
N TYR A 40 -5.06 1.98 -21.81
CA TYR A 40 -4.75 0.57 -21.97
C TYR A 40 -6.08 -0.14 -22.24
N THR A 41 -6.39 -0.34 -23.53
CA THR A 41 -7.42 -1.30 -23.93
C THR A 41 -6.84 -2.69 -23.70
N PRO A 42 -7.40 -3.50 -22.79
CA PRO A 42 -6.94 -4.87 -22.62
C PRO A 42 -7.20 -5.65 -23.93
N PRO A 43 -6.27 -6.52 -24.35
CA PRO A 43 -6.52 -7.39 -25.49
C PRO A 43 -7.71 -8.29 -25.17
N ASN A 44 -8.69 -8.29 -26.08
CA ASN A 44 -9.87 -9.13 -26.02
C ASN A 44 -9.44 -10.57 -26.36
N THR A 45 -8.94 -11.31 -25.37
CA THR A 45 -8.65 -12.74 -25.49
C THR A 45 -9.84 -13.53 -24.97
N SER A 46 -10.80 -13.78 -25.86
CA SER A 46 -11.76 -14.86 -25.69
C SER A 46 -11.02 -16.21 -25.82
N SER A 47 -10.46 -16.70 -24.73
CA SER A 47 -10.01 -18.09 -24.60
C SER A 47 -11.06 -18.92 -23.87
N PRO A 48 -11.33 -20.16 -24.32
CA PRO A 48 -12.33 -21.04 -23.71
C PRO A 48 -11.84 -21.52 -22.34
N ALA A 49 -12.78 -21.58 -21.40
CA ALA A 49 -12.56 -22.05 -20.03
C ALA A 49 -12.10 -23.51 -20.02
N HIS A 50 -10.81 -23.74 -19.80
CA HIS A 50 -10.31 -25.05 -19.35
C HIS A 50 -10.32 -25.06 -17.82
N GLY A 51 -11.10 -26.00 -17.27
CA GLY A 51 -11.23 -26.22 -15.84
C GLY A 51 -9.88 -26.50 -15.18
N ILE A 52 -9.61 -25.78 -14.11
CA ILE A 52 -8.42 -25.92 -13.28
C ILE A 52 -8.52 -27.26 -12.54
N GLN A 53 -7.63 -28.20 -12.88
CA GLN A 53 -7.36 -29.35 -12.02
C GLN A 53 -6.42 -28.89 -10.89
N SER A 54 -6.89 -29.04 -9.66
CA SER A 54 -6.15 -28.80 -8.43
C SER A 54 -4.99 -29.80 -8.31
N TYR A 55 -3.76 -29.32 -8.39
CA TYR A 55 -2.57 -30.11 -8.04
C TYR A 55 -2.29 -29.98 -6.55
N ALA A 56 -2.46 -31.07 -5.80
CA ALA A 56 -2.06 -31.15 -4.41
C ALA A 56 -0.53 -31.20 -4.30
N PHE A 57 0.08 -30.15 -3.75
CA PHE A 57 1.50 -30.11 -3.43
C PHE A 57 1.74 -30.89 -2.12
N THR A 58 2.34 -32.07 -2.21
CA THR A 58 2.87 -32.78 -1.03
C THR A 58 4.19 -32.12 -0.62
N THR A 59 4.19 -31.42 0.52
CA THR A 59 5.40 -30.84 1.11
C THR A 59 6.30 -31.94 1.68
N GLY A 60 7.39 -32.24 0.98
CA GLY A 60 8.50 -33.03 1.52
C GLY A 60 9.32 -32.17 2.49
N THR A 61 9.45 -32.64 3.73
CA THR A 61 10.31 -32.05 4.77
C THR A 61 11.80 -32.16 4.39
N PRO A 62 12.61 -31.09 4.51
CA PRO A 62 14.04 -31.18 4.28
C PRO A 62 14.77 -31.72 5.52
N SER A 63 15.53 -32.79 5.33
CA SER A 63 16.49 -33.31 6.30
C SER A 63 17.72 -32.41 6.33
N HIS A 64 18.05 -31.89 7.51
CA HIS A 64 19.32 -31.21 7.77
C HIS A 64 20.48 -32.18 7.55
N ALA A 65 21.36 -31.86 6.60
CA ALA A 65 22.70 -32.42 6.52
C ALA A 65 23.70 -31.25 6.47
N SER A 66 24.45 -31.13 7.56
CA SER A 66 25.61 -30.24 7.68
C SER A 66 26.65 -30.65 6.63
N GLY A 67 27.03 -29.71 5.77
CA GLY A 67 28.06 -29.91 4.75
C GLY A 67 28.85 -28.63 4.58
N ASP A 68 29.95 -28.53 5.32
CA ASP A 68 31.04 -27.60 5.11
C ASP A 68 31.58 -27.79 3.68
N GLY A 69 31.57 -26.73 2.88
CA GLY A 69 31.87 -26.80 1.45
C GLY A 69 32.26 -25.45 0.89
N MET A 70 33.47 -25.03 1.21
CA MET A 70 34.15 -23.85 0.68
C MET A 70 34.41 -24.06 -0.83
N PHE A 71 33.59 -23.44 -1.70
CA PHE A 71 33.82 -23.43 -3.14
C PHE A 71 34.61 -22.18 -3.55
N ASP A 72 35.89 -22.41 -3.83
CA ASP A 72 36.83 -21.48 -4.44
C ASP A 72 36.52 -21.35 -5.95
N MET A 73 36.13 -20.15 -6.39
CA MET A 73 35.98 -19.77 -7.79
C MET A 73 37.16 -18.91 -8.25
N SER A 74 38.35 -19.50 -8.31
CA SER A 74 39.53 -18.83 -8.86
C SER A 74 40.47 -19.80 -9.59
N SER A 75 40.07 -20.38 -10.73
CA SER A 75 41.05 -20.87 -11.71
C SER A 75 40.40 -21.29 -13.04
N MET A 76 40.49 -20.44 -14.06
CA MET A 76 40.45 -20.91 -15.45
C MET A 76 41.57 -20.21 -16.21
N GLY A 77 42.74 -20.84 -16.15
CA GLY A 77 43.93 -20.46 -16.89
C GLY A 77 43.79 -20.77 -18.38
N HIS A 78 44.23 -19.81 -19.20
CA HIS A 78 44.50 -20.01 -20.61
C HIS A 78 45.71 -20.95 -20.77
N HIS A 79 45.48 -22.15 -21.31
CA HIS A 79 46.55 -23.00 -21.84
C HIS A 79 46.53 -22.97 -23.36
N THR A 80 47.43 -22.17 -23.93
CA THR A 80 47.81 -22.19 -25.33
C THR A 80 48.87 -23.29 -25.50
N THR A 81 48.48 -24.46 -26.02
CA THR A 81 49.43 -25.55 -26.30
C THR A 81 49.96 -25.43 -27.72
N HIS A 82 51.21 -24.95 -27.83
CA HIS A 82 52.08 -25.19 -28.98
C HIS A 82 52.47 -26.67 -29.03
N GLY A 83 52.22 -27.33 -30.17
CA GLY A 83 52.69 -28.67 -30.46
C GLY A 83 53.00 -28.81 -31.93
N GLY A 84 54.28 -28.61 -32.28
CA GLY A 84 54.82 -28.90 -33.61
C GLY A 84 54.98 -30.42 -33.81
N GLY A 85 54.75 -30.87 -35.03
CA GLY A 85 55.01 -32.24 -35.48
C GLY A 85 55.36 -32.24 -36.96
N HIS A 86 56.66 -32.33 -37.22
CA HIS A 86 57.31 -32.52 -38.52
C HIS A 86 57.12 -33.97 -39.01
N ASN A 87 56.93 -34.19 -40.31
CA ASN A 87 57.35 -35.34 -41.16
C ASN A 87 56.66 -35.16 -42.54
N GLN A 88 57.32 -34.69 -43.59
CA GLN A 88 58.37 -35.29 -44.44
C GLN A 88 57.88 -36.40 -45.41
N ALA A 89 57.94 -36.03 -46.70
CA ALA A 89 58.27 -36.78 -47.91
C ALA A 89 57.25 -37.72 -48.61
N MET A 90 56.98 -37.33 -49.86
CA MET A 90 57.10 -38.09 -51.11
C MET A 90 56.31 -39.39 -51.26
N ILE A 91 55.46 -39.45 -52.30
CA ILE A 91 55.63 -40.33 -53.48
C ILE A 91 54.54 -39.96 -54.49
N GLY A 92 54.98 -39.46 -55.65
CA GLY A 92 54.12 -39.29 -56.81
C GLY A 92 53.83 -40.66 -57.44
N GLY A 93 52.54 -40.97 -57.56
CA GLY A 93 52.02 -42.02 -58.43
C GLY A 93 51.30 -41.38 -59.63
N PRO A 94 51.41 -41.95 -60.84
CA PRO A 94 50.73 -41.43 -62.02
C PRO A 94 49.21 -41.66 -61.92
N ASP A 95 48.47 -40.56 -61.78
CA ASP A 95 47.01 -40.54 -61.86
C ASP A 95 46.54 -40.97 -63.25
N LEU A 96 45.98 -42.17 -63.32
CA LEU A 96 45.07 -42.58 -64.38
C LEU A 96 43.77 -41.79 -64.20
N TYR A 97 43.62 -40.72 -64.99
CA TYR A 97 42.36 -39.98 -65.14
C TYR A 97 41.27 -40.89 -65.73
N ILE A 98 40.63 -41.69 -64.88
CA ILE A 98 39.33 -42.27 -65.18
C ILE A 98 38.34 -41.10 -65.16
N GLN A 99 37.98 -40.59 -66.34
CA GLN A 99 36.84 -39.67 -66.46
C GLN A 99 35.62 -40.37 -65.86
N PRO A 100 35.06 -39.89 -64.73
CA PRO A 100 33.81 -40.42 -64.23
C PRO A 100 32.76 -40.12 -65.28
N THR A 101 32.16 -41.17 -65.84
CA THR A 101 30.97 -41.04 -66.66
C THR A 101 29.92 -40.28 -65.85
N PRO A 102 29.26 -39.25 -66.42
CA PRO A 102 28.27 -38.44 -65.73
C PRO A 102 27.04 -39.32 -65.47
N SER A 103 27.11 -40.11 -64.40
CA SER A 103 25.98 -40.82 -63.85
C SER A 103 24.99 -39.77 -63.37
N HIS A 104 23.85 -39.68 -64.04
CA HIS A 104 22.77 -38.83 -63.58
C HIS A 104 22.46 -39.18 -62.12
N PRO A 105 22.48 -38.20 -61.21
CA PRO A 105 22.19 -38.44 -59.81
C PRO A 105 20.81 -39.10 -59.71
N ARG A 106 20.81 -40.37 -59.28
CA ARG A 106 19.58 -41.15 -59.14
C ARG A 106 18.70 -40.44 -58.12
N GLN A 107 17.52 -39.99 -58.55
CA GLN A 107 16.59 -39.33 -57.64
C GLN A 107 16.17 -40.30 -56.52
N PRO A 108 16.12 -39.86 -55.26
CA PRO A 108 15.67 -40.69 -54.16
C PRO A 108 14.20 -41.08 -54.37
N SER A 109 13.83 -42.29 -53.99
CA SER A 109 12.41 -42.70 -54.05
C SER A 109 11.59 -41.86 -53.06
N PRO A 110 10.37 -41.43 -53.43
CA PRO A 110 9.52 -40.61 -52.54
C PRO A 110 9.28 -41.24 -51.17
N LEU A 111 9.13 -42.57 -51.14
CA LEU A 111 8.96 -43.34 -49.90
C LEU A 111 10.20 -43.27 -49.00
N ALA A 112 11.41 -43.39 -49.57
CA ALA A 112 12.63 -43.32 -48.78
C ALA A 112 12.83 -41.93 -48.17
N LEU A 113 12.46 -40.88 -48.91
CA LEU A 113 12.53 -39.51 -48.41
C LEU A 113 11.51 -39.26 -47.28
N SER A 114 10.29 -39.76 -47.40
CA SER A 114 9.27 -39.68 -46.34
C SER A 114 9.76 -40.35 -45.05
N ILE A 115 10.31 -41.56 -45.13
CA ILE A 115 10.85 -42.29 -43.97
C ILE A 115 12.01 -41.50 -43.34
N PHE A 116 12.87 -40.90 -44.16
CA PHE A 116 13.95 -40.03 -43.68
C PHE A 116 13.41 -38.80 -42.94
N VAL A 117 12.43 -38.10 -43.52
CA VAL A 117 11.77 -36.95 -42.90
C VAL A 117 11.17 -37.33 -41.54
N ASP A 118 10.47 -38.46 -41.44
CA ASP A 118 9.90 -38.92 -40.17
C ASP A 118 10.97 -39.26 -39.13
N THR A 119 12.06 -39.89 -39.57
CA THR A 119 13.20 -40.21 -38.70
C THR A 119 13.85 -38.93 -38.15
N VAL A 120 14.07 -37.93 -39.01
CA VAL A 120 14.61 -36.62 -38.62
C VAL A 120 13.63 -35.87 -37.71
N ALA A 121 12.34 -35.83 -38.04
CA ALA A 121 11.34 -35.19 -37.20
C ALA A 121 11.27 -35.84 -35.81
N SER A 122 11.39 -37.17 -35.74
CA SER A 122 11.46 -37.90 -34.48
C SER A 122 12.74 -37.61 -33.70
N SER A 123 13.90 -37.48 -34.36
CA SER A 123 15.16 -37.19 -33.66
C SER A 123 15.18 -35.80 -33.03
N PHE A 124 14.47 -34.84 -33.63
CA PHE A 124 14.33 -33.48 -33.09
C PHE A 124 13.10 -33.30 -32.19
N ASN A 125 12.33 -34.36 -31.89
CA ASN A 125 11.08 -34.29 -31.11
C ASN A 125 10.08 -33.22 -31.61
N LEU A 126 10.01 -33.06 -32.94
CA LEU A 126 9.14 -32.08 -33.56
C LEU A 126 7.68 -32.44 -33.36
N ASP A 127 6.86 -31.42 -33.15
CA ASP A 127 5.41 -31.55 -33.09
C ASP A 127 4.81 -31.91 -34.46
N THR A 128 3.52 -32.25 -34.47
CA THR A 128 2.82 -32.70 -35.67
C THR A 128 2.80 -31.64 -36.77
N GLU A 129 2.68 -30.36 -36.40
CA GLU A 129 2.71 -29.23 -37.33
C GLU A 129 4.08 -29.10 -38.00
N SER A 130 5.16 -29.11 -37.22
CA SER A 130 6.53 -29.04 -37.72
C SER A 130 6.88 -30.25 -38.58
N ARG A 131 6.40 -31.44 -38.21
CA ARG A 131 6.54 -32.65 -39.03
C ARG A 131 5.83 -32.51 -40.38
N GLN A 132 4.61 -31.96 -40.41
CA GLN A 132 3.90 -31.67 -41.66
C GLN A 132 4.64 -30.65 -42.53
N MET A 133 5.23 -29.61 -41.92
CA MET A 133 6.06 -28.64 -42.64
C MET A 133 7.29 -29.29 -43.30
N LEU A 134 7.94 -30.24 -42.63
CA LEU A 134 9.07 -30.98 -43.22
C LEU A 134 8.64 -31.86 -44.41
N HIS A 135 7.51 -32.55 -44.30
CA HIS A 135 6.95 -33.34 -45.40
C HIS A 135 6.63 -32.46 -46.60
N GLY A 136 5.92 -31.33 -46.39
CA GLY A 136 5.62 -30.37 -47.46
C GLY A 136 6.88 -29.77 -48.08
N PHE A 137 7.92 -29.48 -47.29
CA PHE A 137 9.21 -29.01 -47.81
C PHE A 137 9.89 -30.08 -48.69
N SER A 138 9.80 -31.35 -48.29
CA SER A 138 10.38 -32.46 -49.05
C SER A 138 9.69 -32.66 -50.41
N GLU A 139 8.38 -32.43 -50.47
CA GLU A 139 7.59 -32.49 -51.71
C GLU A 139 7.95 -31.34 -52.68
N LEU A 140 8.17 -30.14 -52.15
CA LEU A 140 8.62 -28.99 -52.95
C LEU A 140 10.05 -29.17 -53.49
N GLY A 141 10.85 -30.03 -52.86
CA GLY A 141 12.26 -30.26 -53.21
C GLY A 141 12.52 -31.34 -54.25
N GLN A 142 11.51 -31.93 -54.89
CA GLN A 142 11.64 -33.09 -55.81
C GLN A 142 12.62 -32.91 -56.99
N GLY A 143 13.07 -31.68 -57.29
CA GLY A 143 14.11 -31.39 -58.30
C GLY A 143 15.55 -31.42 -57.80
N LEU A 144 15.78 -31.55 -56.50
CA LEU A 144 17.12 -31.52 -55.89
C LEU A 144 17.76 -32.92 -55.82
N SER A 145 19.09 -32.96 -55.68
CA SER A 145 19.79 -34.22 -55.40
C SER A 145 19.39 -34.76 -54.02
N GLY A 146 19.42 -36.09 -53.85
CA GLY A 146 19.11 -36.72 -52.56
C GLY A 146 19.90 -36.16 -51.37
N PRO A 147 21.23 -35.99 -51.49
CA PRO A 147 22.04 -35.37 -50.43
C PRO A 147 21.62 -33.93 -50.12
N ASP A 148 21.32 -33.12 -51.15
CA ASP A 148 20.93 -31.72 -50.96
C ASP A 148 19.59 -31.59 -50.22
N ILE A 149 18.60 -32.39 -50.59
CA ILE A 149 17.30 -32.35 -49.92
C ILE A 149 17.40 -32.84 -48.48
N SER A 150 18.16 -33.91 -48.22
CA SER A 150 18.37 -34.42 -46.87
C SER A 150 19.06 -33.39 -45.97
N MET A 151 20.10 -32.71 -46.46
CA MET A 151 20.79 -31.65 -45.73
C MET A 151 19.85 -30.48 -45.40
N ARG A 152 19.02 -30.06 -46.36
CA ARG A 152 18.06 -28.96 -46.14
C ARG A 152 16.92 -29.34 -45.20
N VAL A 153 16.39 -30.56 -45.30
CA VAL A 153 15.39 -31.11 -44.35
C VAL A 153 15.98 -31.12 -42.94
N PHE A 154 17.22 -31.59 -42.78
CA PHE A 154 17.89 -31.59 -41.48
C PHE A 154 18.08 -30.18 -40.92
N ALA A 155 18.52 -29.22 -41.74
CA ALA A 155 18.67 -27.82 -41.33
C ALA A 155 17.33 -27.16 -40.95
N LEU A 156 16.25 -27.45 -41.69
CA LEU A 156 14.91 -26.98 -41.36
C LEU A 156 14.41 -27.60 -40.05
N ALA A 157 14.65 -28.91 -39.84
CA ALA A 157 14.28 -29.60 -38.62
C ALA A 157 15.00 -29.00 -37.38
N ALA A 158 16.29 -28.72 -37.49
CA ALA A 158 17.05 -28.04 -36.44
C ALA A 158 16.48 -26.63 -36.14
N SER A 159 16.11 -25.87 -37.19
CA SER A 159 15.51 -24.54 -37.03
C SER A 159 14.13 -24.59 -36.35
N LEU A 160 13.29 -25.55 -36.75
CA LEU A 160 11.98 -25.78 -36.14
C LEU A 160 12.10 -26.20 -34.67
N SER A 161 13.08 -27.06 -34.35
CA SER A 161 13.37 -27.46 -32.97
C SER A 161 13.73 -26.25 -32.11
N LEU A 162 14.57 -25.33 -32.62
CA LEU A 162 14.92 -24.10 -31.90
C LEU A 162 13.71 -23.20 -31.67
N ILE A 163 12.85 -23.04 -32.68
CA ILE A 163 11.60 -22.26 -32.55
C ILE A 163 10.67 -22.89 -31.52
N GLN A 164 10.54 -24.22 -31.51
CA GLN A 164 9.73 -24.94 -30.54
C GLN A 164 10.26 -24.74 -29.10
N GLU A 165 11.57 -24.80 -28.91
CA GLU A 165 12.21 -24.52 -27.62
C GLU A 165 11.98 -23.06 -27.19
N GLN A 166 12.14 -22.10 -28.10
CA GLN A 166 11.86 -20.69 -27.81
C GLN A 166 10.41 -20.46 -27.41
N ARG A 167 9.45 -21.11 -28.08
CA ARG A 167 8.02 -21.07 -27.70
C ARG A 167 7.79 -21.63 -26.31
N LYS A 168 8.41 -22.76 -25.96
CA LYS A 168 8.31 -23.34 -24.61
C LYS A 168 8.87 -22.39 -23.55
N THR A 169 10.01 -21.79 -23.80
CA THR A 169 10.63 -20.80 -22.90
C THR A 169 9.75 -19.55 -22.76
N GLN A 170 9.14 -19.07 -23.84
CA GLN A 170 8.22 -17.94 -23.79
C GLN A 170 6.98 -18.26 -22.95
N LEU A 171 6.37 -19.43 -23.15
CA LEU A 171 5.23 -19.87 -22.35
C LEU A 171 5.59 -20.00 -20.87
N ALA A 172 6.77 -20.52 -20.55
CA ALA A 172 7.25 -20.60 -19.17
C ALA A 172 7.50 -19.20 -18.55
N TYR A 173 7.99 -18.24 -19.34
CA TYR A 173 8.15 -16.85 -18.90
C TYR A 173 6.81 -16.16 -18.66
N ASP A 174 5.83 -16.39 -19.53
CA ASP A 174 4.47 -15.87 -19.39
C ASP A 174 3.78 -16.45 -18.14
N ASP A 175 3.93 -17.76 -17.89
CA ASP A 175 3.45 -18.41 -16.67
C ASP A 175 4.09 -17.81 -15.41
N LEU A 176 5.41 -17.67 -15.39
CA LEU A 176 6.14 -17.03 -14.30
C LEU A 176 5.66 -15.58 -14.07
N ASN A 177 5.44 -14.80 -15.13
CA ASN A 177 4.91 -13.44 -14.99
C ASN A 177 3.49 -13.43 -14.39
N ASN A 178 2.64 -14.38 -14.77
CA ASN A 178 1.31 -14.53 -14.18
C ASN A 178 1.41 -14.88 -12.69
N THR A 179 2.30 -15.80 -12.30
CA THR A 179 2.51 -16.10 -10.86
C THR A 179 3.00 -14.89 -10.07
N PHE A 180 3.89 -14.07 -10.64
CA PHE A 180 4.34 -12.82 -10.00
C PHE A 180 3.22 -11.79 -9.89
N ALA A 181 2.34 -11.69 -10.89
CA ALA A 181 1.18 -10.83 -10.84
C ALA A 181 0.22 -11.26 -9.71
N ASP A 182 -0.03 -12.56 -9.58
CA ASP A 182 -0.88 -13.11 -8.52
C ASP A 182 -0.27 -12.91 -7.13
N MET A 183 1.03 -13.16 -6.96
CA MET A 183 1.75 -12.90 -5.70
C MET A 183 1.65 -11.42 -5.31
N ARG A 184 1.78 -10.50 -6.28
CA ARG A 184 1.64 -9.06 -6.03
C ARG A 184 0.25 -8.70 -5.54
N VAL A 185 -0.81 -9.27 -6.14
CA VAL A 185 -2.19 -9.07 -5.70
C VAL A 185 -2.38 -9.61 -4.28
N GLN A 186 -1.87 -10.80 -3.96
CA GLN A 186 -1.94 -11.36 -2.61
C GLN A 186 -1.22 -10.50 -1.58
N MET A 187 -0.02 -9.99 -1.90
CA MET A 187 0.71 -9.07 -1.04
C MET A 187 -0.07 -7.77 -0.77
N ASP A 188 -0.80 -7.27 -1.76
CA ASP A 188 -1.64 -6.08 -1.60
C ASP A 188 -2.88 -6.35 -0.74
N LEU A 189 -3.51 -7.53 -0.90
CA LEU A 189 -4.66 -7.95 -0.09
C LEU A 189 -4.29 -8.22 1.38
N HIS A 190 -3.10 -8.77 1.63
CA HIS A 190 -2.61 -9.06 2.98
C HIS A 190 -1.85 -7.90 3.63
N PHE A 191 -1.85 -6.72 3.01
CA PHE A 191 -1.20 -5.55 3.56
C PHE A 191 -1.80 -5.16 4.93
N LYS A 192 -0.93 -5.04 5.93
CA LYS A 192 -1.23 -4.51 7.25
C LYS A 192 -0.21 -3.43 7.60
N CYS A 193 -0.68 -2.35 8.21
CA CYS A 193 0.23 -1.33 8.74
C CYS A 193 1.19 -1.97 9.75
N ASN A 194 2.48 -1.68 9.62
CA ASN A 194 3.48 -2.14 10.57
C ASN A 194 3.37 -1.36 11.90
N GLU A 195 4.08 -1.81 12.93
CA GLU A 195 3.98 -1.18 14.27
C GLU A 195 4.52 0.27 14.28
N GLU A 196 5.56 0.57 13.50
CA GLU A 196 6.10 1.93 13.37
C GLU A 196 5.06 2.89 12.74
N GLN A 197 4.38 2.44 11.69
CA GLN A 197 3.28 3.17 11.04
C GLN A 197 2.12 3.40 11.99
N LYS A 198 1.70 2.38 12.76
CA LYS A 198 0.65 2.52 13.78
C LYS A 198 1.04 3.51 14.87
N GLU A 199 2.30 3.49 15.31
CA GLU A 199 2.81 4.45 16.30
C GLU A 199 2.79 5.87 15.75
N ASN A 200 3.24 6.08 14.51
CA ASN A 200 3.18 7.39 13.85
C ASN A 200 1.74 7.90 13.71
N ILE A 201 0.79 7.04 13.34
CA ILE A 201 -0.65 7.36 13.30
C ILE A 201 -1.15 7.74 14.70
N ARG A 202 -0.75 7.00 15.74
CA ARG A 202 -1.18 7.23 17.13
C ARG A 202 -0.69 8.58 17.65
N LEU A 203 0.60 8.86 17.50
CA LEU A 203 1.20 10.12 17.91
C LEU A 203 0.56 11.28 17.18
N ARG A 204 0.37 11.17 15.85
CA ARG A 204 -0.26 12.24 15.08
C ARG A 204 -1.73 12.47 15.49
N ALA A 205 -2.51 11.41 15.67
CA ALA A 205 -3.88 11.51 16.16
C ALA A 205 -3.96 12.18 17.55
N GLY A 206 -3.01 11.86 18.43
CA GLY A 206 -2.93 12.44 19.76
C GLY A 206 -2.55 13.93 19.76
N GLU A 207 -1.62 14.33 18.90
CA GLU A 207 -1.29 15.74 18.66
C GLU A 207 -2.49 16.52 18.14
N MET A 208 -3.22 15.96 17.16
CA MET A 208 -4.41 16.60 16.59
C MET A 208 -5.50 16.80 17.65
N LEU A 209 -5.65 15.87 18.60
CA LEU A 209 -6.64 16.00 19.68
C LEU A 209 -6.34 17.17 20.64
N LEU A 210 -5.05 17.55 20.76
CA LEU A 210 -4.59 18.69 21.55
C LEU A 210 -4.60 20.01 20.78
N GLU A 211 -5.00 20.04 19.50
CA GLU A 211 -5.12 21.28 18.75
C GLU A 211 -6.14 22.21 19.42
N PRO A 212 -5.79 23.49 19.65
CA PRO A 212 -6.64 24.41 20.39
C PRO A 212 -7.99 24.60 19.70
N ASP A 213 -7.97 24.81 18.38
CA ASP A 213 -9.14 25.15 17.58
C ASP A 213 -10.02 23.92 17.22
N ARG A 214 -9.61 22.71 17.59
CA ARG A 214 -10.36 21.50 17.27
C ARG A 214 -11.63 21.37 18.11
N VAL A 215 -12.80 21.43 17.48
CA VAL A 215 -14.09 21.16 18.14
C VAL A 215 -14.71 19.82 17.72
N THR A 216 -14.15 19.17 16.69
CA THR A 216 -14.58 17.87 16.17
C THR A 216 -13.59 16.76 16.53
N PHE A 217 -14.06 15.78 17.30
CA PHE A 217 -13.33 14.62 17.81
C PHE A 217 -13.82 13.30 17.19
N MET A 218 -15.10 13.17 16.85
CA MET A 218 -15.70 11.99 16.22
C MET A 218 -15.18 11.78 14.80
N LYS A 219 -14.84 12.87 14.12
CA LYS A 219 -14.30 12.86 12.74
C LYS A 219 -12.77 12.94 12.68
N LEU A 220 -12.08 12.75 13.80
CA LEU A 220 -10.61 12.86 13.88
C LEU A 220 -9.87 12.03 12.82
N PHE A 221 -10.38 10.84 12.47
CA PHE A 221 -9.73 9.98 11.48
C PHE A 221 -9.78 10.55 10.05
N LEU A 222 -10.75 11.42 9.73
CA LEU A 222 -10.84 12.07 8.43
C LEU A 222 -9.77 13.15 8.30
N ASP A 223 -9.63 13.99 9.32
CA ASP A 223 -8.60 15.02 9.33
C ASP A 223 -7.20 14.38 9.36
N LEU A 224 -7.04 13.28 10.11
CA LEU A 224 -5.80 12.52 10.15
C LEU A 224 -5.46 11.88 8.80
N LYS A 225 -6.46 11.43 8.05
CA LYS A 225 -6.28 10.94 6.68
C LYS A 225 -5.71 12.05 5.80
N ASP A 226 -6.32 13.24 5.81
CA ASP A 226 -5.88 14.35 4.96
C ASP A 226 -4.43 14.77 5.30
N ASP A 227 -4.12 14.84 6.60
CA ASP A 227 -2.77 15.14 7.08
C ASP A 227 -1.73 14.08 6.66
N ILE A 228 -2.06 12.80 6.78
CA ILE A 228 -1.17 11.70 6.35
C ILE A 228 -0.98 11.70 4.84
N TRP A 229 -1.98 12.11 4.06
CA TRP A 229 -1.88 12.21 2.61
C TRP A 229 -0.90 13.31 2.18
N GLU A 230 -0.91 14.44 2.89
CA GLU A 230 0.04 15.54 2.70
C GLU A 230 1.46 15.13 3.13
N HIS A 231 1.59 14.44 4.26
CA HIS A 231 2.87 14.09 4.88
C HIS A 231 3.32 12.64 4.63
N ARG A 232 2.85 12.00 3.56
CA ARG A 232 3.04 10.56 3.32
C ARG A 232 4.50 10.10 3.29
N ALA A 233 5.42 10.95 2.86
CA ALA A 233 6.84 10.63 2.80
C ALA A 233 7.49 10.62 4.20
N SER A 234 7.16 11.59 5.06
CA SER A 234 7.75 11.73 6.40
C SER A 234 7.16 10.75 7.43
N MET A 235 6.05 10.07 7.08
CA MET A 235 5.38 9.07 7.90
C MET A 235 5.55 7.63 7.38
N SER A 236 6.42 7.41 6.39
CA SER A 236 6.66 6.09 5.80
C SER A 236 5.40 5.45 5.19
N MET A 237 4.50 6.28 4.63
CA MET A 237 3.22 5.89 4.02
C MET A 237 3.20 6.01 2.49
N ALA A 238 4.32 6.42 1.87
CA ALA A 238 4.40 6.64 0.43
C ALA A 238 4.05 5.40 -0.42
N HIS A 239 4.32 4.19 0.09
CA HIS A 239 4.01 2.92 -0.60
C HIS A 239 2.58 2.42 -0.37
N VAL A 240 1.82 3.10 0.50
CA VAL A 240 0.45 2.74 0.86
C VAL A 240 -0.53 3.54 -0.01
N ILE A 241 -0.28 4.84 -0.17
CA ILE A 241 -1.10 5.76 -0.94
C ILE A 241 -0.92 5.52 -2.44
N GLY A 242 -2.04 5.46 -3.16
CA GLY A 242 -2.11 5.09 -4.57
C GLY A 242 -2.54 3.64 -4.82
N ASN A 243 -2.60 2.80 -3.78
CA ASN A 243 -3.13 1.44 -3.86
C ASN A 243 -4.45 1.33 -3.07
N PRO A 244 -5.61 1.14 -3.73
CA PRO A 244 -6.92 1.13 -3.06
C PRO A 244 -7.06 0.10 -1.94
N ALA A 245 -6.47 -1.10 -2.08
CA ALA A 245 -6.54 -2.15 -1.07
C ALA A 245 -5.74 -1.75 0.19
N ARG A 246 -4.54 -1.21 0.00
CA ARG A 246 -3.69 -0.74 1.10
C ARG A 246 -4.27 0.51 1.78
N GLU A 247 -4.83 1.44 1.01
CA GLU A 247 -5.53 2.61 1.54
C GLU A 247 -6.73 2.22 2.40
N LYS A 248 -7.50 1.20 1.99
CA LYS A 248 -8.60 0.65 2.79
C LYS A 248 -8.10 0.10 4.13
N SER A 249 -7.03 -0.71 4.11
CA SER A 249 -6.39 -1.25 5.31
C SER A 249 -5.84 -0.14 6.24
N LEU A 250 -5.24 0.90 5.66
CA LEU A 250 -4.76 2.08 6.38
C LEU A 250 -5.90 2.85 7.05
N LEU A 251 -7.01 3.12 6.35
CA LEU A 251 -8.18 3.81 6.92
C LEU A 251 -8.79 3.02 8.09
N ASN A 252 -8.89 1.69 7.95
CA ASN A 252 -9.37 0.84 9.03
C ASN A 252 -8.43 0.91 10.26
N THR A 253 -7.13 0.95 10.03
CA THR A 253 -6.13 1.16 11.08
C THR A 253 -6.29 2.53 11.74
N MET A 254 -6.47 3.60 10.96
CA MET A 254 -6.68 4.96 11.48
C MET A 254 -7.91 5.05 12.39
N ARG A 255 -9.07 4.51 11.98
CA ARG A 255 -10.28 4.51 12.83
C ARG A 255 -10.04 3.83 14.17
N SER A 256 -9.43 2.64 14.14
CA SER A 256 -9.09 1.88 15.34
C SER A 256 -8.13 2.64 16.25
N VAL A 257 -7.06 3.22 15.69
CA VAL A 257 -6.07 4.01 16.44
C VAL A 257 -6.70 5.28 17.01
N CYS A 258 -7.48 6.04 16.24
CA CYS A 258 -8.17 7.23 16.73
C CYS A 258 -9.14 6.91 17.87
N SER A 259 -9.89 5.81 17.79
CA SER A 259 -10.74 5.34 18.90
C SER A 259 -9.92 4.99 20.14
N SER A 260 -8.80 4.28 19.96
CA SER A 260 -7.88 3.94 21.06
C SER A 260 -7.26 5.18 21.71
N VAL A 261 -6.81 6.16 20.91
CA VAL A 261 -6.26 7.44 21.38
C VAL A 261 -7.30 8.21 22.17
N ARG A 262 -8.52 8.36 21.63
CA ARG A 262 -9.65 9.00 22.32
C ARG A 262 -9.95 8.35 23.66
N ASN A 263 -10.10 7.02 23.71
CA ASN A 263 -10.32 6.31 24.96
C ASN A 263 -9.17 6.53 25.97
N GLY A 264 -7.91 6.39 25.53
CA GLY A 264 -6.76 6.62 26.39
C GLY A 264 -6.65 8.05 26.91
N PHE A 265 -7.07 9.03 26.10
CA PHE A 265 -7.13 10.43 26.49
C PHE A 265 -8.23 10.65 27.54
N ARG A 266 -9.44 10.12 27.32
CA ARG A 266 -10.55 10.18 28.29
C ARG A 266 -10.17 9.56 29.63
N GLU A 267 -9.51 8.41 29.62
CA GLU A 267 -9.04 7.73 30.83
C GLU A 267 -8.07 8.61 31.64
N ILE A 268 -7.08 9.23 30.98
CA ILE A 268 -6.14 10.14 31.66
C ILE A 268 -6.88 11.34 32.26
N VAL A 269 -7.82 11.95 31.51
CA VAL A 269 -8.62 13.07 32.02
C VAL A 269 -9.46 12.62 33.22
N ARG A 270 -10.19 11.51 33.11
CA ARG A 270 -11.01 10.93 34.20
C ARG A 270 -10.17 10.72 35.45
N ASP A 271 -9.07 9.99 35.33
CA ASP A 271 -8.23 9.61 36.47
C ASP A 271 -7.59 10.84 37.12
N SER A 272 -7.40 11.92 36.36
CA SER A 272 -6.89 13.19 36.89
C SER A 272 -7.89 13.99 37.71
N VAL A 273 -9.21 13.78 37.52
CA VAL A 273 -10.28 14.54 38.22
C VAL A 273 -11.10 13.70 39.20
N ILE A 274 -11.17 12.38 39.02
CA ILE A 274 -11.98 11.46 39.83
C ILE A 274 -11.15 10.24 40.21
N GLY A 275 -11.28 9.81 41.46
CA GLY A 275 -10.66 8.58 41.97
C GLY A 275 -9.55 8.85 42.97
N THR A 276 -8.72 7.84 43.23
CA THR A 276 -7.59 7.96 44.17
C THR A 276 -6.35 8.60 43.54
N GLY A 277 -6.31 8.72 42.21
CA GLY A 277 -5.18 9.23 41.44
C GLY A 277 -5.35 10.67 40.96
N VAL A 278 -6.16 11.48 41.65
CA VAL A 278 -6.39 12.88 41.29
C VAL A 278 -5.06 13.64 41.23
N THR A 279 -4.86 14.42 40.17
CA THR A 279 -3.61 15.15 39.94
C THR A 279 -3.87 16.60 39.55
N CYS A 280 -2.89 17.47 39.81
CA CYS A 280 -2.93 18.85 39.33
C CYS A 280 -2.86 18.91 37.79
N LEU A 281 -3.33 20.02 37.22
CA LEU A 281 -3.41 20.24 35.77
C LEU A 281 -2.09 19.96 35.03
N ASN A 282 -0.96 20.41 35.59
CA ASN A 282 0.35 20.25 34.97
C ASN A 282 0.77 18.77 34.89
N THR A 283 0.52 17.99 35.95
CA THR A 283 0.84 16.55 35.95
C THR A 283 -0.02 15.81 34.93
N CYS A 284 -1.32 16.12 34.85
CA CYS A 284 -2.21 15.57 33.83
C CYS A 284 -1.72 15.90 32.41
N LEU A 285 -1.35 17.17 32.15
CA LEU A 285 -0.82 17.60 30.85
C LEU A 285 0.46 16.84 30.49
N MET A 286 1.39 16.67 31.43
CA MET A 286 2.62 15.91 31.20
C MET A 286 2.33 14.43 30.90
N SER A 287 1.34 13.82 31.55
CA SER A 287 0.89 12.45 31.22
C SER A 287 0.36 12.34 29.79
N LEU A 288 -0.40 13.34 29.33
CA LEU A 288 -0.91 13.39 27.96
C LEU A 288 0.21 13.59 26.94
N VAL A 289 1.08 14.59 27.15
CA VAL A 289 2.22 14.89 26.27
C VAL A 289 3.15 13.68 26.18
N LYS A 290 3.49 13.05 27.31
CA LYS A 290 4.34 11.85 27.33
C LYS A 290 3.76 10.69 26.54
N ARG A 291 2.43 10.54 26.51
CA ARG A 291 1.76 9.43 25.83
C ARG A 291 1.52 9.69 24.34
N PHE A 292 1.36 10.95 23.95
CA PHE A 292 0.81 11.30 22.64
C PHE A 292 1.67 12.26 21.81
N HIS A 293 2.78 12.80 22.33
CA HIS A 293 3.64 13.72 21.59
C HIS A 293 4.87 13.02 21.01
N ARG A 294 5.22 13.37 19.75
CA ARG A 294 6.26 12.68 18.96
C ARG A 294 7.70 12.97 19.40
N GLU A 295 7.94 13.93 20.28
CA GLU A 295 9.31 14.25 20.72
C GLU A 295 9.89 13.08 21.54
N GLY A 296 10.96 12.46 21.01
CA GLY A 296 11.72 11.47 21.76
C GLY A 296 12.16 12.04 23.11
N VAL A 297 12.28 11.19 24.13
CA VAL A 297 12.57 11.58 25.53
C VAL A 297 13.77 12.54 25.67
N ALA A 298 14.70 12.53 24.71
CA ALA A 298 15.88 13.39 24.67
C ALA A 298 15.67 14.79 24.02
N ALA A 299 14.61 15.00 23.24
CA ALA A 299 14.34 16.24 22.49
C ALA A 299 13.33 17.17 23.19
N ILE A 300 12.73 16.72 24.30
CA ILE A 300 11.92 17.53 25.20
C ILE A 300 12.86 18.50 25.94
N SER A 301 13.42 19.46 25.21
CA SER A 301 13.84 20.69 25.85
C SER A 301 12.54 21.32 26.34
N ALA A 302 12.40 21.46 27.67
CA ALA A 302 11.19 21.95 28.32
C ALA A 302 10.61 23.21 27.63
N ARG A 303 11.46 24.02 26.96
CA ARG A 303 11.10 25.23 26.24
C ARG A 303 10.23 25.06 24.98
N SER A 304 10.41 23.99 24.19
CA SER A 304 9.57 23.73 22.98
C SER A 304 8.16 23.32 23.39
N VAL A 305 8.08 22.43 24.38
CA VAL A 305 6.81 21.99 24.96
C VAL A 305 6.11 23.15 25.65
N LEU A 306 6.80 24.02 26.40
CA LEU A 306 6.18 25.13 27.14
C LEU A 306 5.43 26.15 26.26
N GLY A 307 5.87 26.41 25.02
CA GLY A 307 5.17 27.34 24.12
C GLY A 307 3.83 26.79 23.61
N ARG A 308 3.82 25.53 23.16
CA ARG A 308 2.56 24.80 22.83
C ARG A 308 1.80 24.34 24.07
N SER A 309 2.47 24.34 25.23
CA SER A 309 1.92 23.92 26.51
C SER A 309 0.81 24.84 26.95
N GLU A 310 0.86 26.14 26.67
CA GLU A 310 -0.21 27.03 27.12
C GLU A 310 -1.52 26.70 26.40
N ASP A 311 -1.53 26.57 25.08
CA ASP A 311 -2.74 26.21 24.35
C ASP A 311 -3.22 24.79 24.66
N ALA A 312 -2.30 23.83 24.78
CA ALA A 312 -2.63 22.48 25.24
C ALA A 312 -3.19 22.49 26.68
N LYS A 313 -2.65 23.31 27.58
CA LYS A 313 -3.13 23.47 28.95
C LYS A 313 -4.52 24.06 28.99
N LYS A 314 -4.80 25.10 28.17
CA LYS A 314 -6.15 25.65 27.99
C LYS A 314 -7.12 24.56 27.51
N LYS A 315 -6.70 23.71 26.58
CA LYS A 315 -7.53 22.60 26.09
C LYS A 315 -7.80 21.56 27.18
N VAL A 316 -6.77 21.14 27.90
CA VAL A 316 -6.86 20.13 28.96
C VAL A 316 -7.72 20.61 30.13
N VAL A 317 -7.62 21.89 30.53
CA VAL A 317 -8.50 22.42 31.59
C VAL A 317 -9.98 22.42 31.16
N LEU A 318 -10.28 22.66 29.88
CA LEU A 318 -11.64 22.56 29.37
C LEU A 318 -12.14 21.11 29.37
N PHE A 319 -11.30 20.15 29.02
CA PHE A 319 -11.65 18.73 29.12
C PHE A 319 -11.91 18.30 30.57
N ARG A 320 -11.07 18.73 31.52
CA ARG A 320 -11.27 18.47 32.95
C ARG A 320 -12.56 19.14 33.46
N ARG A 321 -12.84 20.36 33.03
CA ARG A 321 -14.08 21.07 33.35
C ARG A 321 -15.30 20.30 32.86
N PHE A 322 -15.30 19.85 31.61
CA PHE A 322 -16.38 19.04 31.07
C PHE A 322 -16.55 17.72 31.83
N ALA A 323 -15.43 17.03 32.13
CA ALA A 323 -15.42 15.78 32.88
C ALA A 323 -16.03 15.92 34.29
N LEU A 324 -15.74 17.02 34.99
CA LEU A 324 -16.32 17.34 36.29
C LEU A 324 -17.82 17.63 36.23
N ASP A 325 -18.26 18.32 35.18
CA ASP A 325 -19.67 18.65 34.99
C ASP A 325 -20.49 17.41 34.56
N HIS A 326 -19.84 16.38 33.98
CA HIS A 326 -20.51 15.19 33.42
C HIS A 326 -19.86 13.86 33.87
N PRO A 327 -19.78 13.57 35.18
CA PRO A 327 -19.05 12.39 35.69
C PRO A 327 -19.64 11.06 35.21
N ALA A 328 -20.95 11.03 34.91
CA ALA A 328 -21.64 9.84 34.40
C ALA A 328 -21.13 9.37 33.03
N LEU A 329 -20.55 10.27 32.22
CA LEU A 329 -20.03 9.95 30.89
C LEU A 329 -18.63 9.32 30.94
N LEU A 330 -17.86 9.56 32.00
CA LEU A 330 -16.46 9.10 32.10
C LEU A 330 -16.33 7.59 32.33
N ASN A 331 -17.36 6.97 32.90
CA ASN A 331 -17.39 5.52 33.17
C ASN A 331 -17.94 4.71 32.00
N ARG A 332 -18.48 5.36 30.96
CA ARG A 332 -18.93 4.70 29.75
C ARG A 332 -17.73 4.49 28.85
N ALA A 333 -17.39 3.24 28.52
CA ALA A 333 -16.43 2.98 27.47
C ALA A 333 -17.01 3.48 26.14
N ASP A 334 -16.16 4.02 25.25
CA ASP A 334 -16.65 4.30 23.91
C ASP A 334 -16.96 2.94 23.27
N PRO A 335 -18.11 2.77 22.60
CA PRO A 335 -18.33 1.59 21.82
C PRO A 335 -17.16 1.49 20.85
N GLU A 336 -16.39 0.41 20.94
CA GLU A 336 -15.41 0.10 19.92
C GLU A 336 -16.23 0.11 18.62
N GLU A 337 -15.90 1.02 17.69
CA GLU A 337 -16.51 1.05 16.36
C GLU A 337 -16.21 -0.32 15.76
N GLU A 338 -17.15 -1.25 15.94
CA GLU A 338 -17.06 -2.61 15.44
C GLU A 338 -16.98 -2.42 13.95
N ASN A 339 -15.76 -2.56 13.43
CA ASN A 339 -15.37 -2.16 12.09
C ASN A 339 -16.21 -3.02 11.16
N SER A 340 -17.37 -2.49 10.76
CA SER A 340 -18.46 -3.28 10.18
C SER A 340 -18.20 -3.59 8.71
N ASP A 341 -16.99 -3.29 8.25
CA ASP A 341 -16.48 -3.75 6.99
C ASP A 341 -16.22 -5.25 7.18
N PRO A 342 -17.04 -6.13 6.60
CA PRO A 342 -16.74 -7.55 6.62
C PRO A 342 -15.39 -7.67 5.94
N GLU A 343 -14.32 -7.80 6.72
CA GLU A 343 -13.04 -8.24 6.22
C GLU A 343 -13.38 -9.46 5.39
N PRO A 344 -13.11 -9.47 4.07
CA PRO A 344 -13.39 -10.62 3.26
C PRO A 344 -12.61 -11.74 3.91
N GLN A 345 -13.30 -12.58 4.67
CA GLN A 345 -12.75 -13.81 5.22
C GLN A 345 -12.33 -14.55 3.97
N ALA A 346 -11.06 -14.41 3.62
CA ALA A 346 -10.45 -15.16 2.56
C ALA A 346 -10.81 -16.59 2.90
N ALA A 347 -11.67 -17.18 2.08
CA ALA A 347 -12.19 -18.52 2.23
C ALA A 347 -11.04 -19.49 1.93
N ALA A 348 -10.00 -19.46 2.75
CA ALA A 348 -8.94 -20.44 2.81
C ALA A 348 -9.27 -21.36 3.99
N SER A 349 -10.41 -22.04 3.86
CA SER A 349 -10.60 -23.32 4.50
C SER A 349 -9.94 -24.34 3.60
N GLU A 350 -8.79 -24.88 3.99
CA GLU A 350 -8.50 -26.29 3.77
C GLU A 350 -7.48 -26.80 4.80
N ALA A 351 -8.04 -27.51 5.77
CA ALA A 351 -7.50 -28.64 6.52
C ALA A 351 -5.97 -28.72 6.72
N ASN A 352 -5.50 -28.39 7.94
CA ASN A 352 -4.93 -29.43 8.80
C ASN A 352 -4.86 -29.01 10.28
N SER A 353 -5.34 -29.93 11.10
CA SER A 353 -5.56 -29.83 12.53
C SER A 353 -4.34 -30.34 13.30
N ALA A 354 -3.88 -29.60 14.32
CA ALA A 354 -3.43 -30.18 15.59
C ALA A 354 -3.12 -29.08 16.63
N THR A 355 -4.06 -28.90 17.57
CA THR A 355 -3.81 -28.48 18.97
C THR A 355 -2.91 -27.27 19.20
N SER A 356 -3.49 -26.06 19.13
CA SER A 356 -3.03 -24.94 19.96
C SER A 356 -4.18 -24.43 20.82
N GLU A 357 -3.93 -24.33 22.12
CA GLU A 357 -4.88 -23.86 23.12
C GLU A 357 -5.32 -22.43 22.76
N GLN A 358 -6.58 -22.28 22.36
CA GLN A 358 -7.15 -20.97 22.08
C GLN A 358 -7.15 -20.10 23.34
N PRO A 359 -6.65 -18.85 23.28
CA PRO A 359 -6.66 -17.96 24.43
C PRO A 359 -8.11 -17.67 24.85
N LYS A 360 -8.47 -18.10 26.07
CA LYS A 360 -9.77 -17.83 26.68
C LYS A 360 -10.02 -16.32 26.70
N LYS A 361 -10.87 -15.83 25.78
CA LYS A 361 -11.43 -14.47 25.81
C LYS A 361 -12.01 -14.23 27.20
N ARG A 362 -11.39 -13.33 27.98
CA ARG A 362 -11.91 -12.92 29.29
C ARG A 362 -13.30 -12.34 29.09
N LYS A 363 -14.31 -13.02 29.59
CA LYS A 363 -15.69 -12.55 29.67
C LYS A 363 -15.67 -11.25 30.51
N ARG A 364 -15.75 -10.09 29.84
CA ARG A 364 -15.93 -8.79 30.51
C ARG A 364 -17.31 -8.86 31.19
N ASN A 365 -17.31 -9.14 32.50
CA ASN A 365 -18.51 -9.16 33.32
C ASN A 365 -18.98 -7.71 33.51
N GLY A 366 -20.02 -7.31 32.77
CA GLY A 366 -20.62 -5.99 32.94
C GLY A 366 -21.29 -5.54 31.67
N THR A 367 -22.57 -5.89 31.55
CA THR A 367 -23.53 -5.44 30.52
C THR A 367 -23.82 -3.94 30.67
N VAL A 368 -22.79 -3.09 30.56
CA VAL A 368 -23.03 -1.68 30.29
C VAL A 368 -23.30 -1.63 28.80
N GLY A 369 -24.58 -1.60 28.43
CA GLY A 369 -25.01 -1.55 27.03
C GLY A 369 -24.31 -0.41 26.30
N ASN A 370 -24.00 -0.62 25.01
CA ASN A 370 -23.46 0.42 24.16
C ASN A 370 -24.31 1.68 24.31
N ALA A 371 -23.67 2.82 24.62
CA ALA A 371 -24.36 4.10 24.68
C ALA A 371 -25.08 4.34 23.35
N ALA A 372 -26.27 4.94 23.38
CA ALA A 372 -26.94 5.33 22.16
C ALA A 372 -26.05 6.28 21.35
N LYS A 373 -26.15 6.22 20.03
CA LYS A 373 -25.32 7.06 19.15
C LYS A 373 -25.48 8.54 19.53
N GLY A 374 -24.38 9.18 19.88
CA GLY A 374 -24.36 10.59 20.31
C GLY A 374 -24.38 10.80 21.83
N GLU A 375 -24.63 9.76 22.64
CA GLU A 375 -24.57 9.83 24.11
C GLU A 375 -23.21 9.39 24.69
N ASP A 376 -22.24 9.11 23.83
CA ASP A 376 -20.87 8.86 24.24
C ASP A 376 -20.16 10.15 24.67
N PHE A 377 -19.04 10.00 25.38
CA PHE A 377 -18.29 11.12 25.96
C PHE A 377 -17.86 12.13 24.89
N TRP A 378 -17.36 11.67 23.74
CA TRP A 378 -16.80 12.55 22.71
C TRP A 378 -17.89 13.30 21.94
N SER A 379 -19.00 12.65 21.61
CA SER A 379 -20.15 13.32 21.00
C SER A 379 -20.72 14.43 21.89
N GLN A 380 -20.84 14.17 23.20
CA GLN A 380 -21.32 15.18 24.15
C GLN A 380 -20.31 16.31 24.34
N LEU A 381 -19.01 15.99 24.32
CA LEU A 381 -17.95 16.99 24.38
C LEU A 381 -17.94 17.90 23.14
N GLU A 382 -18.15 17.36 21.93
CA GLU A 382 -18.29 18.15 20.70
C GLU A 382 -19.46 19.14 20.81
N LEU A 383 -20.64 18.66 21.22
CA LEU A 383 -21.83 19.50 21.40
C LEU A 383 -21.58 20.62 22.42
N TRP A 384 -20.88 20.30 23.51
CA TRP A 384 -20.50 21.28 24.52
C TRP A 384 -19.53 22.34 23.98
N PHE A 385 -18.53 21.95 23.18
CA PHE A 385 -17.63 22.90 22.52
C PHE A 385 -18.36 23.81 21.54
N ILE A 386 -19.29 23.28 20.75
CA ILE A 386 -20.10 24.07 19.80
C ILE A 386 -20.91 25.12 20.57
N ALA A 387 -21.58 24.73 21.66
CA ALA A 387 -22.35 25.66 22.49
C ALA A 387 -21.47 26.74 23.15
N LEU A 388 -20.26 26.38 23.58
CA LEU A 388 -19.30 27.36 24.11
C LEU A 388 -18.77 28.29 23.02
N GLN A 389 -18.55 27.81 21.80
CA GLN A 389 -18.10 28.63 20.68
C GLN A 389 -19.14 29.72 20.35
N GLU A 390 -20.43 29.36 20.33
CA GLU A 390 -21.53 30.33 20.13
C GLU A 390 -21.54 31.40 21.23
N LYS A 391 -21.26 31.01 22.49
CA LYS A 391 -21.30 31.92 23.64
C LYS A 391 -20.06 32.79 23.79
N HIS A 392 -18.87 32.26 23.50
CA HIS A 392 -17.59 32.87 23.84
C HIS A 392 -16.80 33.36 22.61
N GLY A 393 -17.19 32.98 21.39
CA GLY A 393 -16.60 33.38 20.12
C GLY A 393 -15.93 32.23 19.36
N ASP A 394 -15.50 32.47 18.12
CA ASP A 394 -14.97 31.43 17.23
C ASP A 394 -13.54 30.98 17.52
N SER A 395 -12.79 31.74 18.32
CA SER A 395 -11.38 31.46 18.61
C SER A 395 -11.10 31.56 20.10
N PHE A 396 -10.20 30.71 20.60
CA PHE A 396 -9.70 30.74 21.97
C PHE A 396 -8.98 32.05 22.32
N SER A 397 -8.58 32.82 21.31
CA SER A 397 -7.99 34.15 21.49
C SER A 397 -9.02 35.25 21.74
N SER A 398 -10.32 34.99 21.54
CA SER A 398 -11.36 35.97 21.78
C SER A 398 -11.49 36.32 23.28
N PRO A 399 -11.87 37.56 23.64
CA PRO A 399 -11.96 37.98 25.04
C PRO A 399 -12.90 37.12 25.90
N GLY A 400 -13.99 36.63 25.29
CA GLY A 400 -14.96 35.75 25.94
C GLY A 400 -14.35 34.40 26.31
N TRP A 401 -13.58 33.78 25.42
CA TRP A 401 -12.85 32.56 25.70
C TRP A 401 -11.74 32.77 26.72
N GLN A 402 -10.95 33.85 26.61
CA GLN A 402 -9.88 34.14 27.57
C GLN A 402 -10.40 34.25 29.00
N THR A 403 -11.52 34.94 29.19
CA THR A 403 -12.15 35.11 30.52
C THR A 403 -12.62 33.76 31.06
N TYR A 404 -13.33 32.97 30.23
CA TYR A 404 -13.85 31.66 30.63
C TYR A 404 -12.74 30.65 30.94
N ILE A 405 -11.69 30.61 30.12
CA ILE A 405 -10.54 29.73 30.34
C ILE A 405 -9.79 30.14 31.61
N THR A 406 -9.60 31.44 31.86
CA THR A 406 -8.97 31.94 33.09
C THR A 406 -9.78 31.53 34.32
N GLU A 407 -11.11 31.63 34.24
CA GLU A 407 -11.99 31.14 35.30
C GLU A 407 -11.85 29.62 35.51
N CYS A 408 -11.83 28.83 34.43
CA CYS A 408 -11.62 27.39 34.51
C CYS A 408 -10.27 27.03 35.13
N LEU A 409 -9.19 27.73 34.75
CA LEU A 409 -7.85 27.55 35.32
C LEU A 409 -7.84 27.83 36.81
N LYS A 410 -8.44 28.95 37.25
CA LYS A 410 -8.53 29.30 38.66
C LYS A 410 -9.28 28.25 39.47
N ARG A 411 -10.43 27.79 38.95
CA ARG A 411 -11.23 26.74 39.61
C ARG A 411 -10.49 25.41 39.68
N ASP A 412 -9.76 25.03 38.62
CA ASP A 412 -8.96 23.80 38.61
C ASP A 412 -7.81 23.88 39.64
N GLU A 413 -7.13 25.03 39.74
CA GLU A 413 -6.07 25.25 40.72
C GLU A 413 -6.59 25.22 42.17
N GLU A 414 -7.75 25.81 42.44
CA GLU A 414 -8.41 25.75 43.75
C GLU A 414 -8.82 24.32 44.14
N GLN A 415 -9.29 23.53 43.17
CA GLN A 415 -9.77 22.17 43.42
C GLN A 415 -8.64 21.13 43.46
N PHE A 416 -7.56 21.35 42.70
CA PHE A 416 -6.46 20.41 42.50
C PHE A 416 -5.11 21.11 42.69
N PRO A 417 -4.78 21.54 43.93
CA PRO A 417 -3.54 22.23 44.20
C PRO A 417 -2.32 21.36 43.86
N PRO A 418 -1.18 21.96 43.46
CA PRO A 418 0.06 21.22 43.27
C PRO A 418 0.48 20.56 44.59
N LEU A 419 0.81 19.26 44.53
CA LEU A 419 1.33 18.48 45.65
C LEU A 419 2.71 18.93 46.09
#